data_AF-A0A2D0IGD2-F1
#
_entry.id   AF-A0A2D0IGD2-F1
#
_cell.length_a   1.000
_cell.length_b   1.000
_cell.length_c   1.000
_cell.angle_alpha   90.00
_cell.angle_beta   90.00
_cell.angle_gamma   90.00
#
_symmetry.space_group_name_H-M   'P 1'
#
loop_
_entity.id
_entity.type
_entity.pdbx_description
1 polymer ?
#
loop_
_entity_poly.entity_id
_entity_poly.type
_entity_poly.pdbx_seq_one_letter_code
_entity_poly.pdbx_strand_id
1 'polypeptide(L)'
;MQQDLAQIELALVESVSATATVMLDQSSVGRLSRMDALQQQALAQEMRGRLQLSKRKLEAAMVRLDAGRYGLCCDCGEPMEADRLDRDPAAIFCLECMSTRI
;
A
#
# COMPACT_ATOMS: atom_id res chain seq x y z
N MET A 1 0.00 -13.66 -0.97
CA MET A 1 -1.21 -12.81 -1.09
C MET A 1 -2.00 -12.68 0.21
N GLN A 2 -2.66 -13.74 0.72
CA GLN A 2 -3.46 -13.63 1.95
C GLN A 2 -2.62 -13.23 3.17
N GLN A 3 -1.41 -13.80 3.30
CA GLN A 3 -0.45 -13.44 4.34
C GLN A 3 0.00 -11.98 4.22
N ASP A 4 0.33 -11.52 3.00
CA ASP A 4 0.75 -10.14 2.75
C ASP A 4 -0.35 -9.13 3.07
N LEU A 5 -1.61 -9.46 2.73
CA LEU A 5 -2.76 -8.64 3.06
C LEU A 5 -2.92 -8.51 4.57
N ALA A 6 -2.86 -9.63 5.31
CA ALA A 6 -2.96 -9.64 6.76
C ALA A 6 -1.84 -8.81 7.42
N GLN A 7 -0.62 -8.90 6.90
CA GLN A 7 0.51 -8.12 7.40
C GLN A 7 0.31 -6.61 7.19
N ILE A 8 -0.20 -6.20 6.02
CA ILE A 8 -0.51 -4.79 5.75
C ILE A 8 -1.65 -4.29 6.64
N GLU A 9 -2.66 -5.11 6.90
CA GLU A 9 -3.75 -4.76 7.82
C GLU A 9 -3.27 -4.55 9.25
N LEU A 10 -2.41 -5.44 9.75
CA LEU A 10 -1.73 -5.27 11.04
C LEU A 10 -0.94 -3.96 11.08
N ALA A 11 -0.09 -3.71 10.07
CA ALA A 11 0.69 -2.48 9.99
C ALA A 11 -0.18 -1.21 9.95
N LEU A 12 -1.33 -1.26 9.27
CA LEU A 12 -2.29 -0.16 9.27
C LEU A 12 -2.91 0.07 10.65
N VAL A 13 -3.31 -0.99 11.35
CA VAL A 13 -3.85 -0.91 12.73
C VAL A 13 -2.81 -0.34 13.68
N GLU A 14 -1.57 -0.83 13.64
CA GLU A 14 -0.46 -0.33 14.44
C GLU A 14 -0.19 1.16 14.15
N SER A 15 -0.25 1.56 12.87
CA SER A 15 -0.04 2.95 12.50
C SER A 15 -1.06 3.89 13.16
N VAL A 16 -2.33 3.47 13.30
CA VAL A 16 -3.41 4.28 13.89
C VAL A 16 -3.13 4.51 15.37
N SER A 17 -2.78 3.45 16.09
CA SER A 17 -2.38 3.52 17.51
C SER A 17 -1.13 4.36 17.71
N ALA A 18 -0.13 4.28 16.81
CA ALA A 18 1.08 5.09 16.88
C ALA A 18 0.82 6.59 16.64
N THR A 19 -0.17 6.94 15.80
CA THR A 19 -0.57 8.35 15.63
C THR A 19 -1.45 8.90 16.76
N ALA A 20 -2.08 8.03 17.56
CA ALA A 20 -2.92 8.44 18.69
C ALA A 20 -2.10 8.92 19.90
N THR A 21 -0.81 8.58 19.98
CA THR A 21 0.04 8.88 21.15
C THR A 21 0.68 10.28 21.14
N VAL A 22 0.28 11.18 20.23
CA VAL A 22 0.78 12.57 20.24
C VAL A 22 -0.18 13.49 21.00
N MET A 23 -0.34 13.24 22.30
CA MET A 23 -0.73 14.27 23.27
C MET A 23 0.56 14.98 23.70
N LEU A 24 1.05 15.89 22.87
CA LEU A 24 2.12 16.82 23.26
C LEU A 24 1.51 17.86 24.22
N ASP A 25 1.89 17.79 25.49
CA ASP A 25 1.63 18.85 26.47
C ASP A 25 2.29 20.15 25.97
N GLN A 26 1.46 21.04 25.44
CA GLN A 26 1.86 22.28 24.75
C GLN A 26 2.48 23.33 25.69
N SER A 27 2.61 23.04 26.99
CA SER A 27 3.18 23.99 27.95
C SER A 27 4.72 24.01 27.98
N SER A 28 5.43 23.07 27.33
CA SER A 28 6.90 22.94 27.47
C SER A 28 7.72 22.75 26.18
N VAL A 29 7.09 22.66 25.00
CA VAL A 29 7.80 22.38 23.74
C VAL A 29 8.13 23.65 22.95
N GLY A 30 9.43 23.90 22.72
CA GLY A 30 9.93 25.01 21.91
C GLY A 30 9.51 24.93 20.44
N ARG A 31 9.60 26.07 19.71
CA ARG A 31 9.17 26.22 18.30
C ARG A 31 9.71 25.15 17.34
N LEU A 32 10.92 24.64 17.58
CA LEU A 32 11.55 23.59 16.76
C LEU A 32 10.79 22.26 16.87
N SER A 33 10.37 21.88 18.09
CA SER A 33 9.65 20.62 18.34
C SER A 33 8.26 20.58 17.67
N ARG A 34 7.60 21.73 17.50
CA ARG A 34 6.34 21.80 16.74
C ARG A 34 6.56 21.54 15.24
N MET A 35 7.65 22.04 14.66
CA MET A 35 7.95 21.79 13.25
C MET A 35 8.31 20.32 13.02
N ASP A 36 9.11 19.72 13.91
CA ASP A 36 9.46 18.31 13.85
C ASP A 36 8.22 17.42 14.01
N ALA A 37 7.30 17.75 14.93
CA ALA A 37 6.06 17.02 15.12
C ALA A 37 5.16 17.04 13.87
N LEU A 38 5.04 18.19 13.18
CA LEU A 38 4.29 18.29 11.92
C LEU A 38 4.94 17.49 10.79
N GLN A 39 6.27 17.50 10.71
CA GLN A 39 7.01 16.70 9.72
C GLN A 39 6.83 15.20 9.98
N GLN A 40 6.90 14.77 11.24
CA GLN A 40 6.66 13.37 11.63
C GLN A 40 5.22 12.94 11.31
N GLN A 41 4.24 13.82 11.56
CA GLN A 41 2.85 13.55 11.20
C GLN A 41 2.66 13.39 9.69
N ALA A 42 3.25 14.28 8.89
CA ALA A 42 3.17 14.22 7.43
C ALA A 42 3.79 12.93 6.88
N LEU A 43 4.97 12.53 7.39
CA LEU A 43 5.62 11.28 7.01
C LEU A 43 4.75 10.06 7.37
N ALA A 44 4.17 10.04 8.58
CA ALA A 44 3.29 8.96 9.02
C ALA A 44 2.04 8.85 8.14
N GLN A 45 1.46 9.97 7.72
CA GLN A 45 0.32 10.02 6.80
C GLN A 45 0.67 9.46 5.42
N GLU A 46 1.82 9.85 4.85
CA GLU A 46 2.31 9.33 3.57
C GLU A 46 2.55 7.82 3.61
N MET A 47 3.20 7.34 4.67
CA MET A 47 3.43 5.90 4.87
C MET A 47 2.12 5.12 4.96
N ARG A 48 1.12 5.65 5.69
CA ARG A 48 -0.21 5.05 5.75
C ARG A 48 -0.90 5.03 4.38
N GLY A 49 -0.80 6.12 3.61
CA GLY A 49 -1.35 6.20 2.26
C GLY A 49 -0.79 5.12 1.33
N ARG A 50 0.53 4.87 1.40
CA ARG A 50 1.19 3.79 0.64
C ARG A 50 0.69 2.41 1.04
N LEU A 51 0.58 2.14 2.34
CA LEU A 51 0.04 0.86 2.85
C LEU A 51 -1.42 0.64 2.40
N GLN A 52 -2.26 1.68 2.46
CA GLN A 52 -3.64 1.59 1.98
C GLN A 52 -3.72 1.31 0.47
N LEU A 53 -2.84 1.92 -0.33
CA LEU A 53 -2.77 1.64 -1.76
C LEU A 53 -2.36 0.18 -2.03
N SER A 54 -1.33 -0.31 -1.34
CA SER A 54 -0.88 -1.71 -1.46
C SER A 54 -1.98 -2.69 -1.04
N LYS A 55 -2.70 -2.40 0.06
CA LYS A 55 -3.87 -3.17 0.49
C LYS A 55 -4.91 -3.30 -0.63
N ARG A 56 -5.36 -2.16 -1.20
CA ARG A 56 -6.36 -2.14 -2.27
C ARG A 56 -5.93 -2.94 -3.50
N LYS A 57 -4.64 -2.87 -3.86
CA LYS A 57 -4.09 -3.64 -4.99
C LYS A 57 -4.18 -5.15 -4.74
N LEU A 58 -3.81 -5.61 -3.53
CA LEU A 58 -3.91 -7.02 -3.15
C LEU A 58 -5.36 -7.50 -3.07
N GLU A 59 -6.26 -6.71 -2.48
CA GLU A 59 -7.70 -7.01 -2.46
C GLU A 59 -8.26 -7.17 -3.88
N ALA A 60 -7.92 -6.25 -4.79
CA ALA A 60 -8.33 -6.34 -6.19
C ALA A 60 -7.74 -7.57 -6.90
N ALA A 61 -6.53 -7.99 -6.54
CA ALA A 61 -5.93 -9.22 -7.06
C ALA A 61 -6.64 -10.48 -6.53
N MET A 62 -7.04 -10.50 -5.26
CA MET A 62 -7.86 -11.59 -4.70
C MET A 62 -9.22 -11.69 -5.38
N VAL A 63 -9.90 -10.56 -5.62
CA VAL A 63 -11.17 -10.53 -6.36
C VAL A 63 -11.00 -11.12 -7.77
N ARG A 64 -9.87 -10.85 -8.46
CA ARG A 64 -9.58 -11.46 -9.76
C ARG A 64 -9.34 -12.97 -9.65
N LEU A 65 -8.70 -13.42 -8.57
CA LEU A 65 -8.48 -14.84 -8.29
C LEU A 65 -9.79 -15.57 -8.08
N ASP A 66 -10.69 -15.02 -7.26
CA ASP A 66 -12.03 -15.58 -7.04
C ASP A 66 -12.88 -15.57 -8.32
N ALA A 67 -12.70 -14.58 -9.19
CA ALA A 67 -13.36 -14.49 -10.49
C ALA A 67 -12.73 -15.35 -11.60
N GLY A 68 -11.64 -16.09 -11.31
CA GLY A 68 -10.93 -16.90 -12.31
C GLY A 68 -10.22 -16.08 -13.40
N ARG A 69 -9.98 -14.79 -13.17
CA ARG A 69 -9.27 -13.86 -14.09
C ARG A 69 -7.87 -13.49 -13.60
N TYR A 70 -7.39 -14.15 -12.54
CA TYR A 70 -6.05 -13.93 -12.05
C TYR A 70 -5.01 -14.39 -13.07
N GLY A 71 -3.96 -13.59 -13.22
CA GLY A 71 -2.93 -13.81 -14.24
C GLY A 71 -3.31 -13.43 -15.66
N LEU A 72 -4.40 -12.66 -15.85
CA LEU A 72 -4.70 -12.02 -17.14
C LEU A 72 -4.46 -10.50 -17.05
N CYS A 73 -3.90 -9.94 -18.11
CA CYS A 73 -3.72 -8.51 -18.27
C CYS A 73 -5.08 -7.80 -18.35
N CYS A 74 -5.29 -6.75 -17.57
CA CYS A 74 -6.54 -5.98 -17.56
C CYS A 74 -6.75 -5.14 -18.84
N ASP A 75 -5.75 -5.04 -19.71
CA ASP A 75 -5.77 -4.20 -20.92
C ASP A 75 -5.93 -5.05 -22.18
N CYS A 76 -4.96 -5.93 -22.49
CA CYS A 76 -5.02 -6.80 -23.67
C CYS A 76 -5.73 -8.14 -23.43
N GLY A 77 -5.97 -8.54 -22.17
CA GLY A 77 -6.59 -9.82 -21.83
C GLY A 77 -5.66 -11.04 -21.92
N GLU A 78 -4.39 -10.84 -22.27
CA GLU A 78 -3.42 -11.93 -22.42
C GLU A 78 -2.89 -12.45 -21.08
N PRO A 79 -2.40 -13.70 -21.03
CA PRO A 79 -1.74 -14.25 -19.86
C PRO A 79 -0.53 -13.41 -19.44
N MET A 80 -0.41 -13.18 -18.14
CA MET A 80 0.73 -12.51 -17.53
C MET A 80 1.88 -13.48 -17.30
N GLU A 81 3.09 -12.96 -17.32
CA GLU A 81 4.31 -13.74 -17.08
C GLU A 81 4.34 -14.24 -15.63
N ALA A 82 4.65 -15.53 -15.42
CA ALA A 82 4.68 -16.12 -14.08
C ALA A 82 5.66 -15.40 -13.14
N ASP A 83 6.89 -15.15 -13.61
CA ASP A 83 7.93 -14.39 -12.89
C ASP A 83 7.48 -13.00 -12.42
N ARG A 84 6.49 -12.42 -13.10
CA ARG A 84 5.93 -11.14 -12.75
C ARG A 84 4.93 -11.27 -11.60
N LEU A 85 4.04 -12.25 -11.66
CA LEU A 85 3.08 -12.54 -10.59
C LEU A 85 3.78 -13.06 -9.32
N ASP A 86 4.92 -13.74 -9.47
CA ASP A 86 5.75 -14.17 -8.36
C ASP A 86 6.43 -12.99 -7.65
N ARG A 87 6.83 -11.95 -8.41
CA ARG A 87 7.42 -10.71 -7.87
C ARG A 87 6.38 -9.73 -7.34
N ASP A 88 5.30 -9.53 -8.08
CA ASP A 88 4.18 -8.66 -7.72
C ASP A 88 2.86 -9.39 -8.01
N PRO A 89 2.30 -10.10 -7.01
CA PRO A 89 1.03 -10.80 -7.17
C PRO A 89 -0.16 -9.86 -7.34
N ALA A 90 0.03 -8.56 -7.10
CA ALA A 90 -1.01 -7.56 -7.32
C ALA A 90 -0.95 -6.91 -8.71
N ALA A 91 -0.02 -7.33 -9.58
CA ALA A 91 0.14 -6.78 -10.91
C ALA A 91 -1.15 -6.88 -11.75
N ILE A 92 -1.43 -5.84 -12.56
CA ILE A 92 -2.67 -5.70 -13.35
C ILE A 92 -2.43 -5.65 -14.86
N PHE A 93 -1.18 -5.50 -15.32
CA PHE A 93 -0.83 -5.41 -16.75
C PHE A 93 0.34 -6.32 -17.07
N CYS A 94 0.40 -6.87 -18.30
CA CYS A 94 1.56 -7.60 -18.83
C CYS A 94 2.76 -6.66 -19.10
N LEU A 95 3.94 -7.21 -19.41
CA LEU A 95 5.14 -6.38 -19.61
C LEU A 95 4.99 -5.40 -20.77
N GLU A 96 4.33 -5.82 -21.84
CA GLU A 96 4.10 -5.01 -23.03
C GLU A 96 3.11 -3.85 -22.80
N CYS A 97 1.97 -4.12 -22.16
CA CYS A 97 1.02 -3.06 -21.78
C CYS A 97 1.63 -2.10 -20.74
N MET A 98 2.53 -2.58 -19.89
CA MET A 98 3.22 -1.75 -18.90
C MET A 98 4.29 -0.86 -19.56
N SER A 99 5.07 -1.39 -20.51
CA SER A 99 6.14 -0.62 -21.20
C SER A 99 5.59 0.51 -22.06
N THR A 100 4.37 0.37 -22.57
CA THR A 100 3.69 1.38 -23.40
C THR A 100 3.15 2.57 -22.58
N ARG A 101 3.17 2.49 -21.25
CA ARG A 101 2.54 3.46 -20.32
C ARG A 101 3.54 4.32 -19.53
N ILE A 102 4.83 4.22 -19.86
CA ILE A 102 5.94 4.96 -19.23
C ILE A 102 6.24 6.21 -20.06
#